data_AF-A0A4Z1H309-F1
#
_entry.id   AF-A0A4Z1H309-F1
#
_cell.length_a   1.000
_cell.length_b   1.000
_cell.length_c   1.000
_cell.angle_alpha   90.00
_cell.angle_beta   90.00
_cell.angle_gamma   90.00
#
_symmetry.space_group_name_H-M   'P 1'
#
loop_
_entity.id
_entity.type
_entity.pdbx_description
1 polymer ?
#
loop_
_entity_poly.entity_id
_entity_poly.type
_entity_poly.pdbx_seq_one_letter_code
_entity_poly.pdbx_strand_id
1 'polypeptide(L)'
;MSGTYAVMMVDPDIPPAITGGDTSQFLHWMQADLTSSNTTMNIGGQKIYELINVKNTSAFATYLQPNPPNIAPTTHRYTQLLFNITGMNMSLASLQIAGKTRGNFNAENMIKSAKLTVLIGNSFDISFGDKAINTTGVSSGSST
;
A
#
# COMPACT_ATOMS: atom_id res chain seq x y z
N MET A 1 7.24 6.81 -22.74
CA MET A 1 6.72 6.17 -21.51
C MET A 1 5.45 5.45 -21.90
N SER A 2 5.44 4.12 -21.92
CA SER A 2 4.23 3.37 -22.30
C SER A 2 3.57 2.79 -21.06
N GLY A 3 2.63 3.54 -20.50
CA GLY A 3 1.71 3.03 -19.49
C GLY A 3 1.44 4.00 -18.34
N THR A 4 0.20 4.02 -17.88
CA THR A 4 -0.22 4.66 -16.63
C THR A 4 -0.60 3.57 -15.63
N TYR A 5 -0.12 3.69 -14.40
CA TYR A 5 -0.25 2.68 -13.37
C TYR A 5 -0.88 3.24 -12.12
N ALA A 6 -1.50 2.36 -11.34
CA ALA A 6 -1.96 2.64 -9.99
C ALA A 6 -1.38 1.61 -9.01
N VAL A 7 -1.04 2.08 -7.82
CA VAL A 7 -0.62 1.26 -6.69
C VAL A 7 -1.62 1.37 -5.56
N MET A 8 -1.87 0.26 -4.89
CA MET A 8 -2.75 0.17 -3.73
C MET A 8 -2.06 -0.64 -2.64
N MET A 9 -2.23 -0.22 -1.38
CA MET A 9 -1.77 -0.94 -0.21
C MET A 9 -2.94 -1.21 0.73
N VAL A 10 -3.18 -2.48 1.06
CA VAL A 10 -4.30 -2.94 1.89
C VAL A 10 -3.79 -3.82 3.03
N ASP A 11 -4.36 -3.62 4.20
CA ASP A 11 -4.21 -4.47 5.38
C ASP A 11 -5.50 -5.28 5.55
N PRO A 12 -5.51 -6.62 5.37
CA PRO A 12 -6.69 -7.46 5.49
C PRO A 12 -6.92 -7.99 6.92
N ASP A 13 -6.07 -7.62 7.87
CA ASP A 13 -5.99 -8.25 9.18
C ASP A 13 -6.43 -7.30 10.31
N ILE A 14 -7.29 -6.32 10.00
CA ILE A 14 -7.84 -5.41 11.01
C ILE A 14 -8.69 -6.21 12.00
N PRO A 15 -8.40 -6.12 13.32
CA PRO A 15 -9.12 -6.87 14.33
C PRO A 15 -10.64 -6.70 14.24
N PRO A 16 -11.41 -7.76 14.52
CA PRO A 16 -12.85 -7.67 14.52
C PRO A 16 -13.34 -6.71 15.61
N ALA A 17 -14.45 -6.01 15.34
CA ALA A 17 -15.10 -5.16 16.33
C ALA A 17 -15.63 -5.95 17.56
N ILE A 18 -15.82 -7.27 17.39
CA ILE A 18 -16.30 -8.19 18.41
C ILE A 18 -15.30 -9.35 18.51
N THR A 19 -14.93 -9.74 19.73
CA THR A 19 -14.02 -10.87 19.99
C THR A 19 -14.50 -12.13 19.28
N GLY A 20 -13.63 -12.73 18.47
CA GLY A 20 -13.90 -13.96 17.72
C GLY A 20 -14.61 -13.77 16.38
N GLY A 21 -14.88 -12.52 15.95
CA GLY A 21 -15.37 -12.22 14.62
C GLY A 21 -14.29 -12.25 13.53
N ASP A 22 -14.70 -12.06 12.28
CA ASP A 22 -13.81 -11.99 11.13
C ASP A 22 -13.04 -10.66 11.08
N THR A 23 -11.80 -10.71 10.57
CA THR A 23 -11.03 -9.49 10.31
C THR A 23 -11.68 -8.65 9.22
N SER A 24 -11.40 -7.34 9.24
CA SER A 24 -11.80 -6.41 8.18
C SER A 24 -10.57 -5.91 7.42
N GLN A 25 -10.77 -5.18 6.32
CA GLN A 25 -9.66 -4.58 5.58
C GLN A 25 -9.58 -3.07 5.76
N PHE A 26 -8.35 -2.55 5.70
CA PHE A 26 -8.06 -1.12 5.70
C PHE A 26 -7.19 -0.71 4.51
N LEU A 27 -7.55 0.41 3.88
CA LEU A 27 -6.77 1.01 2.80
C LEU A 27 -5.66 1.93 3.36
N HIS A 28 -4.41 1.50 3.23
CA HIS A 28 -3.23 2.26 3.66
C HIS A 28 -2.81 3.31 2.64
N TRP A 29 -2.86 2.98 1.35
CA TRP A 29 -2.40 3.87 0.29
C TRP A 29 -3.10 3.57 -1.03
N MET A 30 -3.40 4.61 -1.79
CA MET A 30 -3.85 4.49 -3.18
C MET A 30 -3.34 5.68 -3.97
N GLN A 31 -2.47 5.41 -4.95
CA GLN A 31 -1.90 6.40 -5.84
C GLN A 31 -2.10 5.95 -7.28
N ALA A 32 -2.58 6.86 -8.12
CA ALA A 32 -2.73 6.64 -9.56
C ALA A 32 -1.80 7.59 -10.33
N ASP A 33 -1.96 7.61 -11.66
CA ASP A 33 -1.17 8.47 -12.57
C ASP A 33 0.35 8.25 -12.50
N LEU A 34 0.77 7.07 -12.07
CA LEU A 34 2.18 6.69 -12.08
C LEU A 34 2.61 6.31 -13.49
N THR A 35 3.80 6.74 -13.91
CA THR A 35 4.39 6.40 -15.21
C THR A 35 5.82 5.93 -15.01
N SER A 36 6.30 5.01 -15.85
CA SER A 36 7.71 4.62 -15.84
C SER A 36 8.62 5.83 -16.10
N SER A 37 9.67 5.97 -15.30
CA SER A 37 10.73 6.95 -15.50
C SER A 37 11.40 6.77 -16.87
N ASN A 38 12.02 7.85 -17.38
CA ASN A 38 12.91 7.82 -18.54
C ASN A 38 14.37 7.52 -18.14
N THR A 39 14.69 7.55 -16.85
CA THR A 39 15.99 7.20 -16.28
C THR A 39 15.89 5.88 -15.52
N THR A 40 17.02 5.19 -15.41
CA THR A 40 17.14 3.94 -14.66
C THR A 40 17.81 4.18 -13.31
N MET A 41 17.38 3.42 -12.30
CA MET A 41 18.11 3.26 -11.04
C MET A 41 18.66 1.83 -10.93
N ASN A 42 19.77 1.65 -10.20
CA ASN A 42 20.31 0.32 -9.89
C ASN A 42 19.86 -0.13 -8.50
N ILE A 43 19.12 -1.23 -8.42
CA ILE A 43 18.73 -1.86 -7.14
C ILE A 43 19.18 -3.31 -7.19
N GLY A 44 20.00 -3.73 -6.23
CA GLY A 44 20.48 -5.13 -6.14
C GLY A 44 21.17 -5.63 -7.42
N GLY A 45 21.91 -4.76 -8.12
CA GLY A 45 22.58 -5.08 -9.38
C GLY A 45 21.68 -5.07 -10.62
N GLN A 46 20.39 -4.79 -10.48
CA GLN A 46 19.45 -4.71 -11.59
C GLN A 46 19.13 -3.25 -11.95
N LYS A 47 19.10 -2.96 -13.25
CA LYS A 47 18.60 -1.68 -13.78
C LYS A 47 17.08 -1.70 -13.79
N ILE A 48 16.46 -0.75 -13.09
CA ILE A 48 15.01 -0.64 -12.92
C ILE A 48 14.57 0.74 -13.38
N TYR A 49 13.42 0.80 -14.05
CA TYR A 49 12.72 2.05 -14.32
C TYR A 49 11.64 2.24 -13.25
N GLU A 50 11.84 3.23 -12.38
CA GLU A 50 10.90 3.52 -11.30
C GLU A 50 9.56 4.03 -11.83
N LEU A 51 8.47 3.73 -11.13
CA LEU A 51 7.18 4.38 -11.35
C LEU A 51 7.14 5.73 -10.63
N ILE A 52 7.04 6.81 -11.39
CA ILE A 52 7.09 8.19 -10.90
C ILE A 52 5.77 8.93 -11.14
N ASN A 53 5.43 9.86 -10.25
CA ASN A 53 4.23 10.71 -10.34
C ASN A 53 4.56 12.06 -10.99
N VAL A 54 4.82 12.06 -12.31
CA VAL A 54 5.23 13.28 -13.04
C VAL A 54 4.16 14.38 -13.04
N LYS A 55 2.89 14.01 -12.91
CA LYS A 55 1.76 14.96 -12.92
C LYS A 55 1.51 15.59 -11.55
N ASN A 56 2.22 15.16 -10.51
CA ASN A 56 1.94 15.51 -9.12
C ASN A 56 0.46 15.26 -8.73
N THR A 57 -0.14 14.18 -9.26
CA THR A 57 -1.50 13.80 -8.90
C THR A 57 -1.55 13.45 -7.41
N SER A 58 -2.43 14.10 -6.65
CA SER A 58 -2.66 13.75 -5.25
C SER A 58 -3.09 12.29 -5.11
N ALA A 59 -2.55 11.60 -4.10
CA ALA A 59 -2.99 10.25 -3.77
C ALA A 59 -4.51 10.25 -3.50
N PHE A 60 -5.22 9.26 -4.05
CA PHE A 60 -6.65 9.07 -3.77
C PHE A 60 -6.87 8.66 -2.31
N ALA A 61 -5.91 7.92 -1.75
CA ALA A 61 -5.73 7.75 -0.33
C ALA A 61 -4.25 7.97 -0.01
N THR A 62 -3.91 9.03 0.73
CA THR A 62 -2.53 9.31 1.16
C THR A 62 -1.93 8.14 1.93
N TYR A 63 -0.62 7.96 1.87
CA TYR A 63 0.02 6.86 2.58
C TYR A 63 -0.17 6.99 4.09
N LEU A 64 -0.66 5.93 4.73
CA LEU A 64 -0.62 5.73 6.17
C LEU A 64 0.28 4.53 6.46
N GLN A 65 1.25 4.72 7.35
CA GLN A 65 2.19 3.66 7.69
C GLN A 65 1.51 2.49 8.42
N PRO A 66 2.06 1.26 8.31
CA PRO A 66 1.71 0.13 9.16
C PRO A 66 1.69 0.50 10.65
N ASN A 67 0.64 0.07 11.37
CA ASN A 67 0.50 0.36 12.80
C ASN A 67 -0.41 -0.67 13.50
N PRO A 68 -0.09 -1.97 13.45
CA PRO A 68 -0.93 -3.03 14.02
C PRO A 68 -1.20 -2.80 15.52
N PRO A 69 -2.44 -2.84 16.02
CA PRO A 69 -2.73 -2.66 17.44
C PRO A 69 -2.24 -3.86 18.27
N ASN A 70 -2.17 -3.68 19.60
CA ASN A 70 -1.96 -4.79 20.53
C ASN A 70 -3.27 -5.56 20.80
N ILE A 71 -3.92 -6.00 19.72
CA ILE A 71 -5.19 -6.73 19.73
C ILE A 71 -5.06 -7.82 18.66
N ALA A 72 -5.49 -9.05 18.95
CA ALA A 72 -5.36 -10.15 18.01
C ALA A 72 -6.19 -9.91 16.71
N PRO A 73 -5.62 -10.16 15.52
CA PRO A 73 -4.24 -10.60 15.28
C PRO A 73 -3.24 -9.44 15.50
N THR A 74 -2.17 -9.68 16.27
CA THR A 74 -1.16 -8.66 16.57
C THR A 74 -0.13 -8.47 15.46
N THR A 75 -0.19 -9.32 14.43
CA THR A 75 0.64 -9.25 13.24
C THR A 75 -0.26 -9.10 12.04
N HIS A 76 -0.02 -8.04 11.26
CA HIS A 76 -0.84 -7.68 10.12
C HIS A 76 -0.01 -7.81 8.83
N ARG A 77 -0.64 -8.31 7.77
CA ARG A 77 -0.06 -8.43 6.44
C ARG A 77 -0.40 -7.18 5.64
N TYR A 78 0.61 -6.49 5.14
CA TYR A 78 0.42 -5.33 4.28
C TYR A 78 0.65 -5.71 2.83
N THR A 79 -0.43 -5.80 2.06
CA THR A 79 -0.39 -6.23 0.66
C THR A 79 -0.33 -5.02 -0.27
N GLN A 80 0.68 -4.97 -1.11
CA GLN A 80 0.88 -3.97 -2.16
C GLN A 80 0.52 -4.56 -3.52
N LEU A 81 -0.36 -3.89 -4.25
CA LEU A 81 -0.86 -4.31 -5.56
C LEU A 81 -0.59 -3.23 -6.60
N LEU A 82 -0.12 -3.64 -7.78
CA LEU A 82 0.11 -2.78 -8.94
C LEU A 82 -0.89 -3.12 -10.05
N PHE A 83 -1.46 -2.08 -10.66
CA PHE A 83 -2.41 -2.19 -11.77
C PHE A 83 -1.94 -1.38 -12.98
N ASN A 84 -2.19 -1.89 -14.18
CA ASN A 84 -2.14 -1.09 -15.40
C ASN A 84 -3.51 -0.43 -15.59
N ILE A 85 -3.53 0.89 -15.71
CA ILE A 85 -4.74 1.70 -15.92
C ILE A 85 -4.67 2.52 -17.22
N THR A 86 -3.80 2.13 -18.15
CA THR A 86 -3.60 2.83 -19.42
C THR A 86 -4.90 2.85 -20.22
N GLY A 87 -5.42 4.05 -20.50
CA GLY A 87 -6.68 4.22 -21.23
C GLY A 87 -7.94 3.84 -20.44
N MET A 88 -7.83 3.54 -19.14
CA MET A 88 -8.93 3.05 -18.30
C MET A 88 -9.56 4.17 -17.47
N ASN A 89 -10.13 5.18 -18.14
CA ASN A 89 -10.69 6.37 -17.47
C ASN A 89 -11.80 6.05 -16.45
N MET A 90 -12.65 5.06 -16.74
CA MET A 90 -13.71 4.63 -15.82
C MET A 90 -13.15 3.98 -14.55
N SER A 91 -12.08 3.19 -14.68
CA SER A 91 -11.41 2.55 -13.56
C SER A 91 -10.73 3.57 -12.66
N LEU A 92 -10.21 4.67 -13.23
CA LEU A 92 -9.64 5.78 -12.46
C LEU A 92 -10.69 6.45 -11.56
N ALA A 93 -11.91 6.68 -12.07
CA ALA A 93 -13.01 7.23 -11.28
C ALA A 93 -13.43 6.28 -10.14
N SER A 94 -13.51 4.97 -10.41
CA SER A 94 -13.80 3.95 -9.38
C SER A 94 -12.73 3.95 -8.28
N LEU A 95 -11.45 4.01 -8.65
CA LEU A 95 -10.34 4.11 -7.70
C LEU A 95 -10.44 5.39 -6.86
N GLN A 96 -10.74 6.53 -7.48
CA GLN A 96 -10.87 7.81 -6.77
C GLN A 96 -12.04 7.79 -5.77
N ILE A 97 -13.15 7.15 -6.12
CA ILE A 97 -14.29 6.97 -5.19
C ILE A 97 -13.90 6.04 -4.05
N ALA A 98 -13.30 4.90 -4.36
CA ALA A 98 -12.89 3.90 -3.37
C ALA A 98 -11.85 4.47 -2.38
N GLY A 99 -10.92 5.30 -2.85
CA GLY A 99 -9.88 5.93 -2.02
C GLY A 99 -10.41 6.87 -0.93
N LYS A 100 -11.67 7.33 -1.02
CA LYS A 100 -12.29 8.20 0.00
C LYS A 100 -12.61 7.46 1.30
N THR A 101 -12.74 6.14 1.26
CA THR A 101 -13.11 5.32 2.43
C THR A 101 -12.01 4.31 2.71
N ARG A 102 -11.48 4.33 3.93
CA ARG A 102 -10.38 3.44 4.31
C ARG A 102 -10.79 2.21 5.11
N GLY A 103 -11.68 2.39 6.09
CA GLY A 103 -12.15 1.28 6.94
C GLY A 103 -13.18 0.43 6.22
N ASN A 104 -13.25 -0.85 6.59
CA ASN A 104 -14.10 -1.86 5.94
C ASN A 104 -13.91 -1.88 4.41
N PHE A 105 -12.67 -1.63 3.98
CA PHE A 105 -12.34 -1.67 2.57
C PHE A 105 -12.53 -3.09 2.04
N ASN A 106 -12.86 -3.21 0.76
CA ASN A 106 -12.94 -4.51 0.11
C ASN A 106 -12.19 -4.42 -1.23
N ALA A 107 -10.94 -4.86 -1.20
CA ALA A 107 -10.06 -4.79 -2.36
C ALA A 107 -10.59 -5.61 -3.54
N GLU A 108 -11.14 -6.80 -3.28
CA GLU A 108 -11.66 -7.69 -4.32
C GLU A 108 -12.83 -7.04 -5.07
N ASN A 109 -13.84 -6.55 -4.34
CA ASN A 109 -15.00 -5.88 -4.92
C ASN A 109 -14.59 -4.62 -5.68
N MET A 110 -13.64 -3.85 -5.14
CA MET A 110 -13.11 -2.66 -5.83
C MET A 110 -12.42 -3.05 -7.14
N ILE A 111 -11.50 -4.01 -7.12
CA ILE A 111 -10.76 -4.48 -8.31
C ILE A 111 -11.73 -5.00 -9.37
N LYS A 112 -12.69 -5.83 -8.95
CA LYS A 112 -13.70 -6.41 -9.84
C LYS A 112 -14.60 -5.33 -10.47
N SER A 113 -15.11 -4.38 -9.66
CA SER A 113 -15.97 -3.30 -10.15
C SER A 113 -15.22 -2.33 -11.07
N ALA A 114 -13.95 -2.04 -10.78
CA ALA A 114 -13.08 -1.22 -11.61
C ALA A 114 -12.51 -1.99 -12.82
N LYS A 115 -12.82 -3.29 -12.98
CA LYS A 115 -12.30 -4.17 -14.04
C LYS A 115 -10.77 -4.17 -14.13
N LEU A 116 -10.11 -4.07 -12.99
CA LEU A 116 -8.65 -4.02 -12.90
C LEU A 116 -8.07 -5.43 -12.93
N THR A 117 -6.88 -5.56 -13.53
CA THR A 117 -6.06 -6.77 -13.43
C THR A 117 -4.83 -6.45 -12.60
N VAL A 118 -4.56 -7.28 -11.59
CA VAL A 118 -3.33 -7.18 -10.79
C VAL A 118 -2.16 -7.60 -11.68
N LEU A 119 -1.19 -6.71 -11.85
CA LEU A 119 0.06 -7.01 -12.56
C LEU A 119 1.11 -7.61 -11.64
N ILE A 120 1.25 -7.04 -10.45
CA ILE A 120 2.24 -7.40 -9.46
C ILE A 120 1.56 -7.34 -8.09
N GLY A 121 1.85 -8.33 -7.25
CA GLY A 121 1.54 -8.33 -5.83
C GLY A 121 2.81 -8.53 -5.02
N ASN A 122 2.93 -7.79 -3.93
CA ASN A 122 3.94 -8.00 -2.90
C ASN A 122 3.26 -7.90 -1.53
N SER A 123 3.81 -8.55 -0.52
CA SER A 123 3.32 -8.42 0.86
C SER A 123 4.47 -8.47 1.85
N PHE A 124 4.26 -7.83 3.00
CA PHE A 124 5.15 -7.93 4.14
C PHE A 124 4.34 -7.87 5.43
N ASP A 125 4.89 -8.45 6.49
CA ASP A 125 4.21 -8.57 7.77
C ASP A 125 4.84 -7.61 8.78
N ILE A 126 4.01 -6.96 9.59
CA ILE A 126 4.47 -6.15 10.72
C ILE A 126 3.70 -6.59 11.95
N SER A 127 4.42 -6.89 13.04
CA SER A 127 3.83 -7.19 14.33
C SER A 127 3.78 -5.97 15.23
N PHE A 128 2.84 -5.93 16.17
CA PHE A 128 2.81 -4.95 17.24
C PHE A 128 4.16 -4.87 17.98
N GLY A 129 4.79 -6.03 18.23
CA GLY A 129 6.11 -6.13 18.85
C GLY A 129 7.26 -5.62 17.98
N ASP A 130 7.07 -5.52 16.66
CA ASP A 130 8.05 -5.00 15.70
C ASP A 130 7.97 -3.48 15.54
N LYS A 131 7.01 -2.82 16.22
CA LYS A 131 7.00 -1.36 16.36
C LYS A 131 8.27 -0.99 17.10
N ALA A 132 9.31 -0.67 16.34
CA ALA A 132 10.55 -0.16 16.89
C ALA A 132 10.20 0.92 17.91
N ILE A 133 10.62 0.72 19.16
CA ILE A 133 10.82 1.82 20.10
C ILE A 133 11.67 2.82 19.30
N ASN A 134 11.11 3.99 19.01
CA ASN A 134 11.83 5.07 18.37
C ASN A 134 12.90 5.56 19.37
N THR A 135 13.99 4.79 19.50
CA THR A 135 15.20 5.17 20.20
C THR A 135 16.00 6.04 19.25
N THR A 136 15.53 7.26 19.05
CA THR A 136 16.41 8.35 18.64
C THR A 136 17.55 8.45 19.65
N GLY A 137 18.70 7.87 19.28
CA GLY A 137 20.03 8.21 19.76
C GLY A 137 20.31 8.10 21.27
N VAL A 138 20.69 6.92 21.74
CA VAL A 138 21.72 6.80 22.79
C VAL A 138 22.64 5.64 22.43
N SER A 139 23.78 5.96 21.81
CA SER A 139 24.92 5.07 21.83
C SER A 139 25.49 5.06 23.26
N SER A 140 25.15 4.06 24.05
CA SER A 140 25.95 3.74 25.24
C SER A 140 27.23 3.06 24.76
N GLY A 141 28.20 3.87 24.34
CA GLY A 141 29.59 3.42 24.28
C GLY A 141 30.07 3.17 25.70
N SER A 142 30.15 1.90 26.09
CA SER A 142 30.84 1.49 27.31
C SER A 142 32.31 1.28 26.95
N SER A 143 33.13 2.28 27.30
CA SER A 143 34.57 2.15 27.38
C SER A 143 34.96 1.68 28.78
N THR A 144 35.49 0.47 28.88
CA THR A 144 36.48 0.05 29.88
C THR A 144 37.39 -0.98 29.24
#